data_AF-A0A5C5TJD3-F1
#
_entry.id   AF-A0A5C5TJD3-F1
#
_cell.length_a   1.000
_cell.length_b   1.000
_cell.length_c   1.000
_cell.angle_alpha   90.00
_cell.angle_beta   90.00
_cell.angle_gamma   90.00
#
_symmetry.space_group_name_H-M   'P 1'
#
loop_
_entity.id
_entity.type
_entity.pdbx_description
1 polymer ?
#
loop_
_entity_poly.entity_id
_entity_poly.type
_entity_poly.pdbx_seq_one_letter_code
_entity_poly.pdbx_strand_id
1 'polypeptide(L)'
;MASIASRRRGAHADYTWPGYVDALASLLMVLVFLLAFYTVAQFALGSAVTEREHEISRLKGDVSSRDEAINRLNRQIAQLGDLLSMERTRTGDLDKQVTTLTTRLRDETATRDALARDLAATQQRIEGFTVEQGRLGKRIEALTAERDQLGRDKARLDKQTTDLTAAQEKQARELTAAMSDREKLTAELLALTGDRDKLAALLKVAEAKALSTSADAEKAAAALRQEIDRQKLELTRLAASLAAANQEKGKFWDQLTEEQKLSAESKAALVRMTAEMNATRAELARLSAALDAADAKAKEQQAQVIDLGQRLNRALASKVEELARYRSEFFGRMRDALSSQAGITIVGDRFVFQSEVLFDKASAILKPEGVVRMTELALRLKEIAAGIPPDINWVLQVDGYTDSVPISTPQFPSNWELSAARAIEVVKFFEGQGIPPQRLVAAGHAANAPLDPGTSDAARARNRRIEIRLTSR
;
A
#
# COMPACT_ATOMS: atom_id res chain seq x y z
N MET A 1 23.24 -134.70 24.93
CA MET A 1 24.54 -135.38 24.77
C MET A 1 25.56 -134.61 25.60
N ALA A 2 25.85 -135.10 26.80
CA ALA A 2 27.06 -135.89 27.10
C ALA A 2 28.29 -134.95 27.14
N SER A 3 28.67 -134.43 28.30
CA SER A 3 29.59 -135.06 29.27
C SER A 3 30.90 -135.51 28.65
N ILE A 4 32.03 -135.03 29.17
CA ILE A 4 33.07 -135.87 29.77
C ILE A 4 34.07 -134.97 30.50
N ALA A 5 34.30 -135.34 31.75
CA ALA A 5 35.30 -134.83 32.65
C ALA A 5 36.69 -135.39 32.32
N SER A 6 37.76 -134.74 32.77
CA SER A 6 38.77 -135.49 33.52
C SER A 6 39.55 -134.59 34.48
N ARG A 7 39.62 -135.07 35.72
CA ARG A 7 40.52 -134.62 36.78
C ARG A 7 41.97 -134.90 36.39
N ARG A 8 42.89 -134.07 36.88
CA ARG A 8 44.14 -134.57 37.47
C ARG A 8 44.50 -133.78 38.74
N ARG A 9 44.82 -134.55 39.78
CA ARG A 9 45.32 -134.17 41.10
C ARG A 9 46.84 -134.07 41.07
N GLY A 10 47.38 -133.27 41.99
CA GLY A 10 48.80 -133.22 42.38
C GLY A 10 49.29 -131.77 42.35
N ALA A 11 49.98 -131.21 43.34
CA ALA A 11 50.39 -131.64 44.66
C ALA A 11 50.73 -130.36 45.43
N HIS A 12 50.60 -130.40 46.75
CA HIS A 12 51.02 -129.34 47.65
C HIS A 12 52.49 -128.98 47.44
N ALA A 13 52.77 -127.69 47.27
CA ALA A 13 54.05 -127.08 47.56
C ALA A 13 53.74 -125.77 48.30
N ASP A 14 53.77 -125.84 49.63
CA ASP A 14 53.84 -124.68 50.50
C ASP A 14 55.11 -123.90 50.16
N TYR A 15 54.97 -122.86 49.35
CA TYR A 15 55.89 -121.74 49.34
C TYR A 15 55.22 -120.60 50.09
N THR A 16 55.45 -120.60 51.41
CA THR A 16 55.33 -119.43 52.27
C THR A 16 56.29 -118.35 51.75
N TRP A 17 55.85 -117.61 50.74
CA TRP A 17 56.47 -116.36 50.32
C TRP A 17 56.10 -115.25 51.33
N PRO A 18 57.02 -114.35 51.68
CA PRO A 18 56.89 -113.55 52.89
C PRO A 18 55.71 -112.57 52.79
N GLY A 19 54.85 -112.52 53.81
CA GLY A 19 53.71 -111.59 53.89
C GLY A 19 54.07 -110.10 53.76
N TYR A 20 55.36 -109.75 53.71
CA TYR A 20 55.83 -108.40 53.42
C TYR A 20 55.58 -107.97 51.95
N VAL A 21 55.54 -108.90 50.98
CA VAL A 21 55.25 -108.58 49.57
C VAL A 21 53.77 -108.23 49.37
N ASP A 22 52.86 -108.92 50.07
CA ASP A 22 51.43 -108.62 50.05
C ASP A 22 51.11 -107.31 50.78
N ALA A 23 51.82 -107.04 51.89
CA ALA A 23 51.76 -105.76 52.58
C ALA A 23 52.31 -104.59 51.74
N LEU A 24 53.43 -104.78 51.01
CA LEU A 24 53.99 -103.79 50.08
C LEU A 24 53.09 -103.54 48.86
N ALA A 25 52.52 -104.59 48.27
CA ALA A 25 51.59 -104.47 47.15
C ALA A 25 50.28 -103.79 47.59
N SER A 26 49.78 -104.11 48.78
CA SER A 26 48.62 -103.43 49.39
C SER A 26 48.92 -101.96 49.68
N LEU A 27 50.10 -101.64 50.21
CA LEU A 27 50.52 -100.26 50.48
C LEU A 27 50.71 -99.47 49.18
N LEU A 28 51.22 -100.10 48.12
CA LEU A 28 51.34 -99.49 46.79
C LEU A 28 49.98 -99.31 46.11
N MET A 29 49.05 -100.25 46.25
CA MET A 29 47.65 -100.10 45.80
C MET A 29 46.94 -98.97 46.53
N VAL A 30 47.10 -98.84 47.85
CA VAL A 30 46.53 -97.73 48.63
C VAL A 30 47.15 -96.39 48.22
N LEU A 31 48.48 -96.35 47.99
CA LEU A 31 49.17 -95.16 47.51
C LEU A 31 48.68 -94.75 46.12
N VAL A 32 48.60 -95.69 45.18
CA VAL A 32 48.09 -95.44 43.82
C VAL A 32 46.62 -95.04 43.84
N PHE A 33 45.81 -95.64 44.70
CA PHE A 33 44.41 -95.25 44.89
C PHE A 33 44.28 -93.84 45.46
N LEU A 34 45.09 -93.47 46.46
CA LEU A 34 45.14 -92.12 47.01
C LEU A 34 45.61 -91.10 45.95
N LEU A 35 46.58 -91.46 45.11
CA LEU A 35 47.09 -90.60 44.05
C LEU A 35 46.09 -90.47 42.89
N ALA A 36 45.37 -91.54 42.54
CA ALA A 36 44.27 -91.52 41.58
C ALA A 36 43.09 -90.68 42.09
N PHE A 37 42.72 -90.83 43.37
CA PHE A 37 41.70 -90.01 43.98
C PHE A 37 42.12 -88.54 44.04
N TYR A 38 43.37 -88.26 44.41
CA TYR A 38 43.92 -86.91 44.42
C TYR A 38 43.93 -86.28 43.03
N THR A 39 44.34 -87.01 41.99
CA THR A 39 44.33 -86.51 40.60
C THR A 39 42.92 -86.27 40.08
N VAL A 40 41.94 -87.13 40.41
CA VAL A 40 40.53 -86.90 40.09
C VAL A 40 39.95 -85.70 40.85
N ALA A 41 40.29 -85.54 42.14
CA ALA A 41 39.87 -84.39 42.94
C ALA A 41 40.49 -83.08 42.41
N GLN A 42 41.78 -83.09 42.06
CA GLN A 42 42.47 -81.95 41.44
C GLN A 42 41.89 -81.62 40.06
N PHE A 43 41.56 -82.63 39.25
CA PHE A 43 40.90 -82.42 37.97
C PHE A 43 39.49 -81.82 38.14
N ALA A 44 38.70 -82.33 39.09
CA ALA A 44 37.35 -81.81 39.37
C ALA A 44 37.38 -80.37 39.94
N LEU A 45 38.33 -80.07 40.85
CA LEU A 45 38.57 -78.72 41.36
C LEU A 45 39.06 -77.79 40.24
N GLY A 46 39.99 -78.25 39.42
CA GLY A 46 40.50 -77.51 38.27
C GLY A 46 39.39 -77.19 37.26
N SER A 47 38.55 -78.17 36.90
CA SER A 47 37.41 -77.96 36.01
C SER A 47 36.39 -76.99 36.61
N ALA A 48 36.10 -77.09 37.91
CA ALA A 48 35.15 -76.18 38.59
C ALA A 48 35.68 -74.74 38.69
N VAL A 49 36.99 -74.56 38.91
CA VAL A 49 37.63 -73.23 38.92
C VAL A 49 37.62 -72.64 37.50
N THR A 50 37.97 -73.43 36.49
CA THR A 50 37.98 -72.98 35.08
C THR A 50 36.58 -72.60 34.61
N GLU A 51 35.56 -73.35 35.01
CA GLU A 51 34.15 -73.04 34.71
C GLU A 51 33.69 -71.73 35.37
N ARG A 52 34.02 -71.51 36.66
CA ARG A 52 33.76 -70.24 37.35
C ARG A 52 34.53 -69.07 36.73
N GLU A 53 35.76 -69.30 36.29
CA GLU A 53 36.59 -68.27 35.65
C GLU A 53 36.02 -67.87 34.27
N HIS A 54 35.48 -68.84 33.53
CA HIS A 54 34.70 -68.57 32.32
C HIS A 54 33.40 -67.81 32.61
N GLU A 55 32.67 -68.15 33.67
CA GLU A 55 31.44 -67.46 34.07
C GLU A 55 31.70 -66.00 34.48
N ILE A 56 32.74 -65.76 35.29
CA ILE A 56 33.18 -64.40 35.67
C ILE A 56 33.60 -63.60 34.43
N SER A 57 34.31 -64.22 33.48
CA SER A 57 34.71 -63.56 32.24
C SER A 57 33.51 -63.19 31.36
N ARG A 58 32.50 -64.07 31.26
CA ARG A 58 31.23 -63.78 30.58
C ARG A 58 30.47 -62.64 31.25
N LEU A 59 30.31 -62.69 32.58
CA LEU A 59 29.64 -61.63 33.34
C LEU A 59 30.37 -60.29 33.20
N LYS A 60 31.71 -60.28 33.18
CA LYS A 60 32.51 -59.07 32.94
C LYS A 60 32.32 -58.52 31.53
N GLY A 61 32.22 -59.40 30.53
CA GLY A 61 31.86 -59.04 29.16
C GLY A 61 30.46 -58.42 29.07
N ASP A 62 29.47 -59.02 29.74
CA ASP A 62 28.10 -58.51 29.80
C ASP A 62 28.04 -57.14 30.48
N VAL A 63 28.72 -56.95 31.61
CA VAL A 63 28.81 -55.65 32.30
C VAL A 63 29.44 -54.60 31.39
N SER A 64 30.55 -54.91 30.72
CA SER A 64 31.19 -54.00 29.76
C SER A 64 30.25 -53.63 28.61
N SER A 65 29.50 -54.60 28.07
CA SER A 65 28.53 -54.36 26.99
C SER A 65 27.36 -53.48 27.44
N ARG A 66 26.93 -53.62 28.70
CA ARG A 66 25.90 -52.78 29.31
C ARG A 66 26.41 -51.37 29.56
N ASP A 67 27.66 -51.21 30.00
CA ASP A 67 28.30 -49.91 30.16
C ASP A 67 28.41 -49.18 28.81
N GLU A 68 28.76 -49.89 27.74
CA GLU A 68 28.72 -49.33 26.38
C GLU A 68 27.31 -48.93 25.95
N ALA A 69 26.29 -49.74 26.26
CA ALA A 69 24.90 -49.41 25.96
C ALA A 69 24.41 -48.17 26.74
N ILE A 70 24.75 -48.06 28.02
CA ILE A 70 24.45 -46.89 28.86
C ILE A 70 25.16 -45.65 28.30
N ASN A 71 26.44 -45.77 27.91
CA ASN A 71 27.19 -44.66 27.30
C ASN A 71 26.63 -44.25 25.94
N ARG A 72 26.06 -45.18 25.15
CA ARG A 72 25.31 -44.85 23.93
C ARG A 72 24.02 -44.10 24.25
N LEU A 73 23.23 -44.59 25.21
CA LEU A 73 21.97 -43.94 25.63
C LEU A 73 22.21 -42.54 26.21
N ASN A 74 23.23 -42.36 27.05
CA ASN A 74 23.59 -41.05 27.59
C ASN A 74 23.97 -40.05 26.48
N ARG A 75 24.71 -40.50 25.45
CA ARG A 75 25.01 -39.67 24.27
C ARG A 75 23.76 -39.32 23.48
N GLN A 76 22.84 -40.27 23.27
CA GLN A 76 21.57 -40.01 22.60
C GLN A 76 20.69 -39.02 23.39
N ILE A 77 20.63 -39.15 24.72
CA ILE A 77 19.89 -38.21 25.59
C ILE A 77 20.49 -36.81 25.49
N ALA A 78 21.82 -36.68 25.50
CA ALA A 78 22.49 -35.38 25.33
C ALA A 78 22.16 -34.75 23.95
N GLN A 79 22.24 -35.53 22.87
CA GLN A 79 21.87 -35.08 21.53
C GLN A 79 20.40 -34.64 21.42
N LEU A 80 19.48 -35.40 22.04
CA LEU A 80 18.06 -35.02 22.09
C LEU A 80 17.85 -33.75 22.92
N GLY A 81 18.60 -33.57 24.00
CA GLY A 81 18.62 -32.34 24.80
C GLY A 81 19.03 -31.12 23.98
N ASP A 82 20.11 -31.25 23.19
CA ASP A 82 20.59 -30.19 22.30
C ASP A 82 19.58 -29.87 21.20
N LEU A 83 19.00 -30.89 20.55
CA LEU A 83 17.97 -30.72 19.53
C LEU A 83 16.72 -30.03 20.09
N LEU A 84 16.25 -30.44 21.28
CA LEU A 84 15.10 -29.82 21.93
C LEU A 84 15.40 -28.37 22.32
N SER A 85 16.64 -28.06 22.74
CA SER A 85 17.06 -26.69 23.02
C SER A 85 17.04 -25.83 21.76
N MET A 86 17.61 -26.33 20.66
CA MET A 86 17.59 -25.64 19.36
C MET A 86 16.17 -25.43 18.83
N GLU A 87 15.30 -26.43 18.98
CA GLU A 87 13.89 -26.34 18.60
C GLU A 87 13.18 -25.28 19.43
N ARG A 88 13.35 -25.27 20.75
CA ARG A 88 12.84 -24.20 21.62
C ARG A 88 13.35 -22.80 21.25
N THR A 89 14.63 -22.65 20.93
CA THR A 89 15.19 -21.38 20.46
C THR A 89 14.56 -20.95 19.15
N ARG A 90 14.44 -21.87 18.18
CA ARG A 90 13.83 -21.60 16.88
C ARG A 90 12.37 -21.22 17.00
N THR A 91 11.60 -21.89 17.85
CA THR A 91 10.21 -21.56 18.14
C THR A 91 10.09 -20.19 18.80
N GLY A 92 10.99 -19.86 19.75
CA GLY A 92 11.05 -18.53 20.34
C GLY A 92 11.39 -17.42 19.34
N ASP A 93 12.27 -17.68 18.38
CA ASP A 93 12.60 -16.70 17.33
C ASP A 93 11.47 -16.55 16.30
N LEU A 94 10.76 -17.63 15.97
CA LEU A 94 9.54 -17.57 15.16
C LEU A 94 8.45 -16.75 15.86
N ASP A 95 8.24 -16.93 17.16
CA ASP A 95 7.28 -16.13 17.93
C ASP A 95 7.64 -14.63 17.92
N LYS A 96 8.93 -14.29 18.04
CA LYS A 96 9.40 -12.90 17.90
C LYS A 96 9.12 -12.34 16.51
N GLN A 97 9.35 -13.13 15.46
CA GLN A 97 9.07 -12.72 14.07
C GLN A 97 7.58 -12.52 13.84
N VAL A 98 6.73 -13.46 14.29
CA VAL A 98 5.28 -13.36 14.20
C VAL A 98 4.78 -12.14 14.95
N THR A 99 5.29 -11.88 16.16
CA THR A 99 4.95 -10.69 16.95
C THR A 99 5.35 -9.41 16.21
N THR A 100 6.57 -9.37 15.66
CA THR A 100 7.06 -8.21 14.88
C THR A 100 6.22 -7.95 13.64
N LEU A 101 5.88 -9.01 12.88
CA LEU A 101 5.04 -8.91 11.70
C LEU A 101 3.61 -8.48 12.04
N THR A 102 3.06 -8.98 13.15
CA THR A 102 1.72 -8.61 13.63
C THR A 102 1.68 -7.13 14.02
N THR A 103 2.70 -6.63 14.72
CA THR A 103 2.82 -5.21 15.06
C THR A 103 2.94 -4.35 13.81
N ARG A 104 3.84 -4.72 12.87
CA ARG A 104 3.97 -3.99 11.59
C ARG A 104 2.67 -3.97 10.79
N LEU A 105 1.96 -5.09 10.70
CA LEU A 105 0.69 -5.15 9.99
C LEU A 105 -0.36 -4.25 10.64
N ARG A 106 -0.37 -4.19 11.98
CA ARG A 106 -1.26 -3.29 12.73
C ARG A 106 -0.93 -1.82 12.48
N ASP A 107 0.35 -1.46 12.47
CA ASP A 107 0.82 -0.09 12.20
C ASP A 107 0.51 0.35 10.76
N GLU A 108 0.74 -0.54 9.79
CA GLU A 108 0.38 -0.31 8.38
C GLU A 108 -1.14 -0.16 8.20
N THR A 109 -1.94 -0.99 8.88
CA THR A 109 -3.40 -0.88 8.84
C THR A 109 -3.87 0.44 9.46
N ALA A 110 -3.28 0.86 10.59
CA ALA A 110 -3.58 2.15 11.22
C ALA A 110 -3.19 3.33 10.30
N THR A 111 -2.07 3.24 9.60
CA THR A 111 -1.62 4.24 8.63
C THR A 111 -2.57 4.31 7.44
N ARG A 112 -2.99 3.16 6.89
CA ARG A 112 -4.00 3.10 5.83
C ARG A 112 -5.32 3.74 6.25
N ASP A 113 -5.79 3.46 7.47
CA ASP A 113 -7.04 4.01 7.99
C ASP A 113 -6.93 5.52 8.31
N ALA A 114 -5.74 6.01 8.68
CA ALA A 114 -5.46 7.45 8.78
C ALA A 114 -5.51 8.11 7.40
N LEU A 115 -4.82 7.55 6.40
CA LEU A 115 -4.84 8.06 5.01
C LEU A 115 -6.25 8.05 4.41
N ALA A 116 -7.06 7.03 4.70
CA ALA A 116 -8.45 6.98 4.25
C ALA A 116 -9.31 8.11 4.86
N ARG A 117 -9.07 8.46 6.13
CA ARG A 117 -9.75 9.59 6.79
C ARG A 117 -9.31 10.93 6.22
N ASP A 118 -8.01 11.10 5.96
CA ASP A 118 -7.49 12.32 5.33
C ASP A 118 -8.02 12.50 3.90
N LEU A 119 -8.13 11.40 3.15
CA LEU A 119 -8.73 11.41 1.81
C LEU A 119 -10.21 11.84 1.87
N ALA A 120 -10.99 11.29 2.81
CA ALA A 120 -12.38 11.68 2.99
C ALA A 120 -12.53 13.15 3.40
N ALA A 121 -11.67 13.63 4.31
CA ALA A 121 -11.67 15.03 4.75
C ALA A 121 -11.29 15.99 3.60
N THR A 122 -10.32 15.63 2.77
CA THR A 122 -9.94 16.42 1.60
C THR A 122 -11.04 16.44 0.53
N GLN A 123 -11.72 15.31 0.31
CA GLN A 123 -12.90 15.26 -0.58
C GLN A 123 -14.03 16.17 -0.09
N GLN A 124 -14.34 16.16 1.21
CA GLN A 124 -15.32 17.10 1.78
C GLN A 124 -14.91 18.57 1.60
N ARG A 125 -13.62 18.90 1.73
CA ARG A 125 -13.13 20.25 1.48
C ARG A 125 -13.30 20.66 0.01
N ILE A 126 -13.06 19.75 -0.93
CA ILE A 126 -13.27 19.98 -2.38
C ILE A 126 -14.75 20.22 -2.69
N GLU A 127 -15.64 19.41 -2.11
CA GLU A 127 -17.09 19.63 -2.24
C GLU A 127 -17.50 20.99 -1.68
N GLY A 128 -16.98 21.36 -0.50
CA GLY A 128 -17.19 22.69 0.09
C GLY A 128 -16.73 23.83 -0.82
N PHE A 129 -15.55 23.72 -1.43
CA PHE A 129 -15.07 24.72 -2.40
C PHE A 129 -15.93 24.78 -3.66
N THR A 130 -16.43 23.64 -4.14
CA THR A 130 -17.31 23.60 -5.32
C THR A 130 -18.63 24.31 -5.04
N VAL A 131 -19.20 24.12 -3.84
CA VAL A 131 -20.41 24.84 -3.41
C VAL A 131 -20.15 26.35 -3.30
N GLU A 132 -19.03 26.76 -2.70
CA GLU A 132 -18.69 28.18 -2.58
C GLU A 132 -18.41 28.82 -3.94
N GLN A 133 -17.76 28.11 -4.87
CA GLN A 133 -17.61 28.56 -6.26
C GLN A 133 -18.97 28.78 -6.94
N GLY A 134 -19.93 27.87 -6.74
CA GLY A 134 -21.30 28.04 -7.23
C GLY A 134 -22.00 29.25 -6.61
N ARG A 135 -21.80 29.51 -5.32
CA ARG A 135 -22.35 30.69 -4.61
C ARG A 135 -21.74 31.98 -5.12
N LEU A 136 -20.42 32.02 -5.31
CA LEU A 136 -19.69 33.16 -5.87
C LEU A 136 -20.11 33.42 -7.32
N GLY A 137 -20.28 32.37 -8.14
CA GLY A 137 -20.79 32.48 -9.50
C GLY A 137 -22.15 33.19 -9.56
N LYS A 138 -23.12 32.73 -8.74
CA LYS A 138 -24.44 33.39 -8.63
C LYS A 138 -24.34 34.84 -8.15
N ARG A 139 -23.39 35.16 -7.26
CA ARG A 139 -23.16 36.53 -6.79
C ARG A 139 -22.60 37.42 -7.90
N ILE A 140 -21.69 36.90 -8.72
CA ILE A 140 -21.14 37.61 -9.89
C ILE A 140 -22.22 37.87 -10.93
N GLU A 141 -23.10 36.90 -11.19
CA GLU A 141 -24.26 37.08 -12.08
C GLU A 141 -25.20 38.18 -11.57
N ALA A 142 -25.54 38.15 -10.28
CA ALA A 142 -26.38 39.18 -9.66
C ALA A 142 -25.75 40.58 -9.75
N LEU A 143 -24.46 40.71 -9.43
CA LEU A 143 -23.73 41.98 -9.52
C LEU A 143 -23.60 42.47 -10.97
N THR A 144 -23.52 41.55 -11.94
CA THR A 144 -23.49 41.91 -13.37
C THR A 144 -24.84 42.44 -13.81
N ALA A 145 -25.94 41.78 -13.41
CA ALA A 145 -27.29 42.26 -13.69
C ALA A 145 -27.57 43.65 -13.07
N GLU A 146 -27.12 43.87 -11.83
CA GLU A 146 -27.21 45.15 -11.15
C GLU A 146 -26.41 46.25 -11.88
N ARG A 147 -25.18 45.95 -12.30
CA ARG A 147 -24.35 46.88 -13.09
C ARG A 147 -25.04 47.26 -14.41
N ASP A 148 -25.61 46.29 -15.12
CA ASP A 148 -26.31 46.55 -16.39
C ASP A 148 -27.57 47.40 -16.18
N GLN A 149 -28.27 47.19 -15.07
CA GLN A 149 -29.40 48.03 -14.67
C GLN A 149 -28.97 49.46 -14.36
N LEU A 150 -27.93 49.65 -13.54
CA LEU A 150 -27.35 50.96 -13.27
C LEU A 150 -26.86 51.66 -14.55
N GLY A 151 -26.32 50.91 -15.51
CA GLY A 151 -25.95 51.44 -16.83
C GLY A 151 -27.15 51.97 -17.61
N ARG A 152 -28.28 51.27 -17.58
CA ARG A 152 -29.54 51.72 -18.20
C ARG A 152 -30.12 52.95 -17.50
N ASP A 153 -30.11 52.96 -16.17
CA ASP A 153 -30.60 54.10 -15.38
C ASP A 153 -29.74 55.34 -15.61
N LYS A 154 -28.42 55.19 -15.67
CA LYS A 154 -27.50 56.27 -16.03
C LYS A 154 -27.81 56.83 -17.43
N ALA A 155 -27.96 55.97 -18.43
CA ALA A 155 -28.28 56.42 -19.79
C ALA A 155 -29.62 57.18 -19.85
N ARG A 156 -30.60 56.76 -19.04
CA ARG A 156 -31.88 57.46 -18.90
C ARG A 156 -31.72 58.84 -18.26
N LEU A 157 -30.93 58.93 -17.18
CA LEU A 157 -30.62 60.19 -16.52
C LEU A 157 -29.87 61.15 -17.44
N ASP A 158 -28.83 60.66 -18.14
CA ASP A 158 -28.08 61.47 -19.12
C ASP A 158 -29.02 62.07 -20.18
N LYS A 159 -29.99 61.27 -20.68
CA LYS A 159 -31.01 61.76 -21.62
C LYS A 159 -31.92 62.82 -20.98
N GLN A 160 -32.41 62.59 -19.77
CA GLN A 160 -33.24 63.58 -19.06
C GLN A 160 -32.48 64.89 -18.85
N THR A 161 -31.20 64.83 -18.49
CA THR A 161 -30.35 66.01 -18.34
C THR A 161 -30.22 66.75 -19.68
N THR A 162 -29.96 66.05 -20.79
CA THR A 162 -29.90 66.71 -22.11
C THR A 162 -31.23 67.37 -22.50
N ASP A 163 -32.36 66.71 -22.24
CA ASP A 163 -33.69 67.25 -22.53
C ASP A 163 -34.00 68.50 -21.68
N LEU A 164 -33.66 68.47 -20.38
CA LEU A 164 -33.78 69.61 -19.46
C LEU A 164 -32.90 70.78 -19.89
N THR A 165 -31.66 70.52 -20.28
CA THR A 165 -30.73 71.57 -20.72
C THR A 165 -31.26 72.26 -21.98
N ALA A 166 -31.76 71.49 -22.95
CA ALA A 166 -32.39 72.02 -24.16
C ALA A 166 -33.66 72.85 -23.84
N ALA A 167 -34.47 72.41 -22.86
CA ALA A 167 -35.64 73.16 -22.42
C ALA A 167 -35.25 74.49 -21.75
N GLN A 168 -34.21 74.52 -20.91
CA GLN A 168 -33.68 75.73 -20.29
C GLN A 168 -33.14 76.71 -21.33
N GLU A 169 -32.40 76.24 -22.33
CA GLU A 169 -31.92 77.09 -23.43
C GLU A 169 -33.07 77.70 -24.22
N LYS A 170 -34.12 76.93 -24.49
CA LYS A 170 -35.32 77.42 -25.16
C LYS A 170 -36.00 78.53 -24.33
N GLN A 171 -36.19 78.30 -23.04
CA GLN A 171 -36.81 79.26 -22.13
C GLN A 171 -35.97 80.54 -21.99
N ALA A 172 -34.64 80.43 -21.97
CA ALA A 172 -33.74 81.58 -21.96
C ALA A 172 -33.89 82.43 -23.24
N ARG A 173 -33.97 81.79 -24.42
CA ARG A 173 -34.20 82.49 -25.70
C ARG A 173 -35.55 83.20 -25.73
N GLU A 174 -36.61 82.55 -25.24
CA GLU A 174 -37.94 83.15 -25.12
C GLU A 174 -37.93 84.37 -24.18
N LEU A 175 -37.23 84.27 -23.04
CA LEU A 175 -37.10 85.39 -22.09
C LEU A 175 -36.31 86.56 -22.70
N THR A 176 -35.20 86.29 -23.40
CA THR A 176 -34.42 87.35 -24.08
C THR A 176 -35.25 88.04 -25.17
N ALA A 177 -36.03 87.29 -25.94
CA ALA A 177 -36.95 87.87 -26.94
C ALA A 177 -38.00 88.77 -26.27
N ALA A 178 -38.65 88.29 -25.20
CA ALA A 178 -39.64 89.07 -24.45
C ALA A 178 -39.04 90.35 -23.83
N MET A 179 -37.79 90.29 -23.35
CA MET A 179 -37.08 91.48 -22.85
C MET A 179 -36.84 92.51 -23.96
N SER A 180 -36.44 92.07 -25.17
CA SER A 180 -36.25 92.95 -26.31
C SER A 180 -37.56 93.61 -26.76
N ASP A 181 -38.66 92.86 -26.78
CA ASP A 181 -39.98 93.41 -27.12
C ASP A 181 -40.47 94.40 -26.06
N ARG A 182 -40.20 94.13 -24.78
CA ARG A 182 -40.47 95.07 -23.70
C ARG A 182 -39.67 96.36 -23.85
N GLU A 183 -38.38 96.29 -24.21
CA GLU A 183 -37.54 97.47 -24.45
C GLU A 183 -38.09 98.34 -25.59
N LYS A 184 -38.53 97.73 -26.69
CA LYS A 184 -39.19 98.44 -27.80
C LYS A 184 -40.46 99.15 -27.32
N LEU A 185 -41.33 98.44 -26.59
CA LEU A 185 -42.56 99.01 -26.05
C LEU A 185 -42.29 100.17 -25.08
N THR A 186 -41.25 100.07 -24.25
CA THR A 186 -40.86 101.18 -23.37
C THR A 186 -40.32 102.38 -24.14
N ALA A 187 -39.57 102.17 -25.22
CA ALA A 187 -39.10 103.26 -26.09
C ALA A 187 -40.27 103.96 -26.81
N GLU A 188 -41.27 103.18 -27.25
CA GLU A 188 -42.48 103.67 -27.88
C GLU A 188 -43.37 104.47 -26.90
N LEU A 189 -43.51 103.98 -25.66
CA LEU A 189 -44.14 104.72 -24.56
C LEU A 189 -43.42 106.04 -24.26
N LEU A 190 -42.08 106.04 -24.25
CA LEU A 190 -41.28 107.24 -24.00
C LEU A 190 -41.50 108.30 -25.10
N ALA A 191 -41.57 107.87 -26.36
CA ALA A 191 -41.89 108.73 -27.50
C ALA A 191 -43.30 109.33 -27.38
N LEU A 192 -44.29 108.51 -27.03
CA LEU A 192 -45.67 108.96 -26.78
C LEU A 192 -45.76 109.95 -25.61
N THR A 193 -45.00 109.77 -24.52
CA THR A 193 -44.92 110.77 -23.44
C THR A 193 -44.25 112.06 -23.90
N GLY A 194 -43.21 111.98 -24.74
CA GLY A 194 -42.60 113.17 -25.33
C GLY A 194 -43.58 113.95 -26.22
N ASP A 195 -44.41 113.26 -26.99
CA ASP A 195 -45.47 113.88 -27.78
C ASP A 195 -46.60 114.43 -26.91
N ARG A 196 -46.95 113.74 -25.82
CA ARG A 196 -47.86 114.28 -24.79
C ARG A 196 -47.31 115.56 -24.17
N ASP A 197 -46.03 115.64 -23.87
CA ASP A 197 -45.43 116.82 -23.23
C ASP A 197 -45.31 117.99 -24.22
N LYS A 198 -45.11 117.73 -25.52
CA LYS A 198 -45.27 118.74 -26.58
C LYS A 198 -46.72 119.25 -26.67
N LEU A 199 -47.70 118.34 -26.59
CA LEU A 199 -49.12 118.71 -26.55
C LEU A 199 -49.46 119.49 -25.28
N ALA A 200 -48.88 119.15 -24.14
CA ALA A 200 -49.03 119.88 -22.88
C ALA A 200 -48.38 121.27 -22.95
N ALA A 201 -47.24 121.42 -23.64
CA ALA A 201 -46.63 122.74 -23.89
C ALA A 201 -47.49 123.60 -24.83
N LEU A 202 -48.12 123.00 -25.84
CA LEU A 202 -49.11 123.67 -26.70
C LEU A 202 -50.38 124.04 -25.91
N LEU A 203 -50.79 123.20 -24.96
CA LEU A 203 -51.88 123.47 -24.02
C LEU A 203 -51.53 124.62 -23.06
N LYS A 204 -50.30 124.67 -22.56
CA LYS A 204 -49.79 125.72 -21.65
C LYS A 204 -49.74 127.11 -22.31
N VAL A 205 -49.49 127.16 -23.62
CA VAL A 205 -49.58 128.40 -24.43
C VAL A 205 -51.03 128.82 -24.66
N ALA A 206 -51.98 127.86 -24.72
CA ALA A 206 -53.41 128.14 -24.79
C ALA A 206 -54.00 128.57 -23.42
N GLU A 207 -53.50 128.00 -22.31
CA GLU A 207 -53.92 128.29 -20.93
C GLU A 207 -53.43 129.65 -20.42
N ALA A 208 -52.39 130.24 -21.03
CA ALA A 208 -51.97 131.62 -20.77
C ALA A 208 -52.99 132.69 -21.25
N LYS A 209 -54.13 132.29 -21.86
CA LYS A 209 -55.20 133.20 -22.29
C LYS A 209 -56.51 133.09 -21.49
N ALA A 210 -56.59 132.28 -20.44
CA ALA A 210 -57.82 132.19 -19.65
C ALA A 210 -57.54 131.95 -18.16
N LEU A 211 -57.49 133.05 -17.41
CA LEU A 211 -57.47 133.06 -15.96
C LEU A 211 -58.92 133.02 -15.43
N SER A 212 -59.35 131.94 -14.76
CA SER A 212 -60.17 132.01 -13.53
C SER A 212 -60.60 130.64 -12.98
N THR A 213 -60.48 130.52 -11.65
CA THR A 213 -61.31 129.72 -10.71
C THR A 213 -61.15 128.19 -10.63
N SER A 214 -60.29 127.76 -9.68
CA SER A 214 -60.61 126.88 -8.54
C SER A 214 -61.79 125.89 -8.70
N ALA A 215 -61.53 124.70 -9.24
CA ALA A 215 -62.29 123.46 -8.96
C ALA A 215 -61.56 122.14 -9.31
N ASP A 216 -60.42 122.15 -10.02
CA ASP A 216 -59.80 120.92 -10.57
C ASP A 216 -58.64 120.31 -9.73
N ALA A 217 -58.23 120.96 -8.62
CA ALA A 217 -57.13 120.49 -7.79
C ALA A 217 -57.45 119.19 -7.00
N GLU A 218 -58.73 118.88 -6.76
CA GLU A 218 -59.13 117.68 -6.00
C GLU A 218 -59.21 116.40 -6.86
N LYS A 219 -59.46 116.50 -8.18
CA LYS A 219 -59.48 115.32 -9.07
C LYS A 219 -58.08 114.84 -9.47
N ALA A 220 -57.11 115.74 -9.62
CA ALA A 220 -55.72 115.38 -9.94
C ALA A 220 -55.00 114.66 -8.78
N ALA A 221 -55.30 115.03 -7.53
CA ALA A 221 -54.76 114.38 -6.34
C ALA A 221 -55.32 112.95 -6.11
N ALA A 222 -56.57 112.69 -6.52
CA ALA A 222 -57.18 111.36 -6.48
C ALA A 222 -56.62 110.41 -7.55
N ALA A 223 -56.38 110.90 -8.77
CA ALA A 223 -55.77 110.13 -9.86
C ALA A 223 -54.30 109.75 -9.55
N LEU A 224 -53.53 110.67 -8.95
CA LEU A 224 -52.16 110.39 -8.52
C LEU A 224 -52.10 109.39 -7.35
N ARG A 225 -53.08 109.41 -6.42
CA ARG A 225 -53.18 108.40 -5.36
C ARG A 225 -53.53 107.01 -5.90
N GLN A 226 -54.45 106.91 -6.86
CA GLN A 226 -54.75 105.63 -7.51
C GLN A 226 -53.55 105.05 -8.25
N GLU A 227 -52.75 105.89 -8.92
CA GLU A 227 -51.54 105.44 -9.62
C GLU A 227 -50.44 104.98 -8.63
N ILE A 228 -50.26 105.70 -7.52
CA ILE A 228 -49.34 105.30 -6.45
C ILE A 228 -49.78 103.96 -5.80
N ASP A 229 -51.07 103.76 -5.57
CA ASP A 229 -51.57 102.50 -5.02
C ASP A 229 -51.43 101.35 -6.02
N ARG A 230 -51.57 101.61 -7.32
CA ARG A 230 -51.30 100.64 -8.40
C ARG A 230 -49.83 100.24 -8.45
N GLN A 231 -48.93 101.21 -8.37
CA GLN A 231 -47.48 100.98 -8.36
C GLN A 231 -47.02 100.26 -7.08
N LYS A 232 -47.63 100.55 -5.92
CA LYS A 232 -47.40 99.76 -4.69
C LYS A 232 -47.85 98.31 -4.83
N LEU A 233 -48.98 98.06 -5.48
CA LEU A 233 -49.47 96.71 -5.72
C LEU A 233 -48.55 95.93 -6.67
N GLU A 234 -48.04 96.57 -7.72
CA GLU A 234 -47.02 95.99 -8.61
C GLU A 234 -45.70 95.72 -7.89
N LEU A 235 -45.21 96.65 -7.07
CA LEU A 235 -44.00 96.45 -6.27
C LEU A 235 -44.16 95.27 -5.30
N THR A 236 -45.34 95.12 -4.69
CA THR A 236 -45.64 93.99 -3.81
C THR A 236 -45.67 92.68 -4.58
N ARG A 237 -46.22 92.68 -5.80
CA ARG A 237 -46.24 91.51 -6.70
C ARG A 237 -44.85 91.14 -7.20
N LEU A 238 -44.02 92.12 -7.55
CA LEU A 238 -42.62 91.90 -7.93
C LEU A 238 -41.80 91.38 -6.75
N ALA A 239 -41.99 91.92 -5.55
CA ALA A 239 -41.33 91.43 -4.34
C ALA A 239 -41.73 89.98 -4.03
N ALA A 240 -43.02 89.62 -4.19
CA ALA A 240 -43.49 88.25 -4.04
C ALA A 240 -42.90 87.31 -5.10
N SER A 241 -42.79 87.76 -6.36
CA SER A 241 -42.14 87.00 -7.44
C SER A 241 -40.64 86.81 -7.18
N LEU A 242 -39.95 87.82 -6.64
CA LEU A 242 -38.53 87.75 -6.31
C LEU A 242 -38.29 86.79 -5.13
N ALA A 243 -39.19 86.80 -4.14
CA ALA A 243 -39.16 85.87 -3.02
C ALA A 243 -39.38 84.42 -3.49
N ALA A 244 -40.35 84.19 -4.39
CA ALA A 244 -40.59 82.87 -4.98
C ALA A 244 -39.38 82.38 -5.81
N ALA A 245 -38.79 83.24 -6.64
CA ALA A 245 -37.60 82.91 -7.42
C ALA A 245 -36.37 82.60 -6.52
N ASN A 246 -36.21 83.34 -5.42
CA ASN A 246 -35.16 83.05 -4.44
C ASN A 246 -35.39 81.72 -3.70
N GLN A 247 -36.64 81.35 -3.44
CA GLN A 247 -36.98 80.07 -2.83
C GLN A 247 -36.72 78.89 -3.78
N GLU A 248 -37.05 79.01 -5.07
CA GLU A 248 -36.71 78.00 -6.08
C GLU A 248 -35.20 77.87 -6.26
N LYS A 249 -34.48 79.00 -6.31
CA LYS A 249 -33.01 79.00 -6.34
C LYS A 249 -32.42 78.25 -5.14
N GLY A 250 -32.96 78.45 -3.93
CA GLY A 250 -32.56 77.70 -2.74
C GLY A 250 -32.71 76.19 -2.90
N LYS A 251 -33.88 75.72 -3.39
CA LYS A 251 -34.12 74.29 -3.66
C LYS A 251 -33.17 73.71 -4.71
N PHE A 252 -32.82 74.48 -5.75
CA PHE A 252 -31.85 74.06 -6.75
C PHE A 252 -30.43 73.92 -6.18
N TRP A 253 -30.02 74.83 -5.27
CA TRP A 253 -28.74 74.69 -4.58
C TRP A 253 -28.70 73.44 -3.71
N ASP A 254 -29.78 73.15 -2.97
CA ASP A 254 -29.87 71.94 -2.16
C ASP A 254 -29.78 70.67 -3.03
N GLN A 255 -30.49 70.63 -4.17
CA GLN A 255 -30.44 69.50 -5.11
C GLN A 255 -29.04 69.32 -5.73
N LEU A 256 -28.39 70.41 -6.15
CA LEU A 256 -27.04 70.35 -6.72
C LEU A 256 -26.02 69.85 -5.69
N THR A 257 -26.17 70.25 -4.43
CA THR A 257 -25.29 69.82 -3.34
C THR A 257 -25.44 68.32 -3.07
N GLU A 258 -26.67 67.82 -3.10
CA GLU A 258 -26.94 66.39 -2.90
C GLU A 258 -26.48 65.55 -4.11
N GLU A 259 -26.65 66.05 -5.33
CA GLU A 259 -26.15 65.40 -6.54
C GLU A 259 -24.62 65.35 -6.58
N GLN A 260 -23.94 66.43 -6.14
CA GLN A 260 -22.49 66.44 -5.98
C GLN A 260 -22.02 65.42 -4.94
N LYS A 261 -22.76 65.25 -3.84
CA LYS A 261 -22.45 64.27 -2.79
C LYS A 261 -22.61 62.83 -3.30
N LEU A 262 -23.72 62.52 -3.97
CA LEU A 262 -23.94 61.23 -4.64
C LEU A 262 -22.88 60.94 -5.73
N SER A 263 -22.46 61.97 -6.48
CA SER A 263 -21.36 61.86 -7.45
C SER A 263 -20.01 61.60 -6.79
N ALA A 264 -19.74 62.23 -5.64
CA ALA A 264 -18.53 61.98 -4.87
C ALA A 264 -18.50 60.56 -4.28
N GLU A 265 -19.63 60.08 -3.75
CA GLU A 265 -19.76 58.72 -3.21
C GLU A 265 -19.61 57.64 -4.28
N SER A 266 -20.22 57.82 -5.46
CA SER A 266 -20.06 56.90 -6.59
C SER A 266 -18.63 56.88 -7.14
N LYS A 267 -17.95 58.03 -7.22
CA LYS A 267 -16.52 58.09 -7.54
C LYS A 267 -15.67 57.35 -6.50
N ALA A 268 -15.95 57.52 -5.20
CA ALA A 268 -15.26 56.80 -4.14
C ALA A 268 -15.50 55.28 -4.22
N ALA A 269 -16.71 54.85 -4.58
CA ALA A 269 -17.04 53.45 -4.82
C ALA A 269 -16.26 52.87 -6.02
N LEU A 270 -16.17 53.59 -7.13
CA LEU A 270 -15.37 53.20 -8.30
C LEU A 270 -13.88 53.05 -7.97
N VAL A 271 -13.31 53.96 -7.19
CA VAL A 271 -11.91 53.87 -6.74
C VAL A 271 -11.69 52.63 -5.88
N ARG A 272 -12.58 52.34 -4.93
CA ARG A 272 -12.51 51.12 -4.10
C ARG A 272 -12.62 49.86 -4.94
N MET A 273 -13.60 49.79 -5.84
CA MET A 273 -13.80 48.63 -6.70
C MET A 273 -12.61 48.41 -7.64
N THR A 274 -12.00 49.48 -8.15
CA THR A 274 -10.77 49.41 -8.96
C THR A 274 -9.60 48.88 -8.13
N ALA A 275 -9.46 49.32 -6.88
CA ALA A 275 -8.44 48.82 -5.96
C ALA A 275 -8.65 47.31 -5.65
N GLU A 276 -9.89 46.88 -5.41
CA GLU A 276 -10.24 45.47 -5.21
C GLU A 276 -9.97 44.63 -6.48
N MET A 277 -10.28 45.16 -7.66
CA MET A 277 -9.99 44.50 -8.95
C MET A 277 -8.49 44.32 -9.17
N ASN A 278 -7.69 45.30 -8.78
CA ASN A 278 -6.24 45.22 -8.87
C ASN A 278 -5.65 44.25 -7.83
N ALA A 279 -6.20 44.21 -6.62
CA ALA A 279 -5.81 43.25 -5.59
C ALA A 279 -6.10 41.80 -6.02
N THR A 280 -7.31 41.55 -6.54
CA THR A 280 -7.69 40.22 -7.06
C THR A 280 -6.86 39.82 -8.29
N ARG A 281 -6.54 40.74 -9.20
CA ARG A 281 -5.59 40.47 -10.29
C ARG A 281 -4.20 40.09 -9.78
N ALA A 282 -3.70 40.76 -8.74
CA ALA A 282 -2.41 40.44 -8.14
C ALA A 282 -2.43 39.05 -7.45
N GLU A 283 -3.55 38.70 -6.82
CA GLU A 283 -3.74 37.38 -6.21
C GLU A 283 -3.82 36.27 -7.26
N LEU A 284 -4.54 36.49 -8.36
CA LEU A 284 -4.57 35.57 -9.51
C LEU A 284 -3.19 35.38 -10.12
N ALA A 285 -2.39 36.45 -10.26
CA ALA A 285 -1.03 36.35 -10.76
C ALA A 285 -0.12 35.51 -9.84
N ARG A 286 -0.28 35.65 -8.51
CA ARG A 286 0.44 34.80 -7.53
C ARG A 286 0.01 33.34 -7.62
N LEU A 287 -1.29 33.08 -7.72
CA LEU A 287 -1.83 31.72 -7.87
C LEU A 287 -1.34 31.07 -9.15
N SER A 288 -1.32 31.80 -10.28
CA SER A 288 -0.76 31.31 -11.54
C SER A 288 0.71 30.94 -11.40
N ALA A 289 1.53 31.82 -10.81
CA ALA A 289 2.96 31.54 -10.60
C ALA A 289 3.20 30.33 -9.68
N ALA A 290 2.35 30.16 -8.65
CA ALA A 290 2.40 28.99 -7.77
C ALA A 290 2.02 27.70 -8.50
N LEU A 291 1.03 27.76 -9.40
CA LEU A 291 0.62 26.62 -10.23
C LEU A 291 1.73 26.23 -11.21
N ASP A 292 2.36 27.20 -11.88
CA ASP A 292 3.48 26.95 -12.80
C ASP A 292 4.67 26.29 -12.07
N ALA A 293 4.97 26.74 -10.85
CA ALA A 293 6.00 26.14 -10.02
C ALA A 293 5.66 24.71 -9.58
N ALA A 294 4.39 24.45 -9.25
CA ALA A 294 3.92 23.11 -8.91
C ALA A 294 4.00 22.16 -10.11
N ASP A 295 3.61 22.61 -11.30
CA ASP A 295 3.71 21.85 -12.54
C ASP A 295 5.16 21.52 -12.92
N ALA A 296 6.08 22.47 -12.74
CA ALA A 296 7.51 22.23 -12.94
C ALA A 296 8.02 21.14 -11.99
N LYS A 297 7.63 21.19 -10.72
CA LYS A 297 8.01 20.20 -9.70
C LYS A 297 7.41 18.82 -9.99
N ALA A 298 6.16 18.76 -10.46
CA ALA A 298 5.52 17.51 -10.85
C ALA A 298 6.24 16.85 -12.04
N LYS A 299 6.66 17.63 -13.05
CA LYS A 299 7.46 17.13 -14.17
C LYS A 299 8.82 16.58 -13.74
N GLU A 300 9.50 17.25 -12.81
CA GLU A 300 10.77 16.78 -12.25
C GLU A 300 10.59 15.45 -11.51
N GLN A 301 9.57 15.35 -10.65
CA GLN A 301 9.26 14.11 -9.93
C GLN A 301 8.92 12.97 -10.89
N GLN A 302 8.15 13.24 -11.95
CA GLN A 302 7.83 12.24 -12.97
C GLN A 302 9.09 11.74 -13.69
N ALA A 303 10.04 12.62 -14.00
CA ALA A 303 11.32 12.22 -14.60
C ALA A 303 12.15 11.33 -13.65
N GLN A 304 12.17 11.64 -12.36
CA GLN A 304 12.84 10.81 -11.34
C GLN A 304 12.21 9.41 -11.24
N VAL A 305 10.88 9.31 -11.24
CA VAL A 305 10.17 8.02 -11.20
C VAL A 305 10.52 7.16 -12.41
N ILE A 306 10.60 7.75 -13.60
CA ILE A 306 11.01 7.04 -14.82
C ILE A 306 12.45 6.53 -14.72
N ASP A 307 13.40 7.37 -14.27
CA ASP A 307 14.80 6.97 -14.09
C ASP A 307 14.94 5.83 -13.07
N LEU A 308 14.28 5.96 -11.92
CA LEU A 308 14.23 4.91 -10.89
C LEU A 308 13.65 3.60 -11.43
N GLY A 309 12.54 3.67 -12.18
CA GLY A 309 11.94 2.51 -12.82
C GLY A 309 12.88 1.82 -13.81
N GLN A 310 13.61 2.59 -14.62
CA GLN A 310 14.61 2.04 -15.54
C GLN A 310 15.78 1.37 -14.81
N ARG A 311 16.30 1.98 -13.74
CA ARG A 311 17.37 1.39 -12.92
C ARG A 311 16.94 0.09 -12.27
N LEU A 312 15.74 0.06 -11.69
CA LEU A 312 15.19 -1.13 -11.05
C LEU A 312 15.02 -2.26 -12.06
N ASN A 313 14.47 -1.96 -13.24
CA ASN A 313 14.30 -2.95 -14.30
C ASN A 313 15.64 -3.51 -14.79
N ARG A 314 16.67 -2.67 -14.93
CA ARG A 314 18.03 -3.15 -15.29
C ARG A 314 18.62 -4.04 -14.20
N ALA A 315 18.47 -3.67 -12.92
CA ALA A 315 18.96 -4.46 -11.80
C ALA A 315 18.24 -5.82 -11.71
N LEU A 316 16.91 -5.83 -11.91
CA LEU A 316 16.11 -7.05 -11.93
C LEU A 316 16.50 -7.95 -13.09
N ALA A 317 16.64 -7.40 -14.30
CA ALA A 317 17.07 -8.15 -15.48
C ALA A 317 18.44 -8.82 -15.26
N SER A 318 19.41 -8.08 -14.70
CA SER A 318 20.73 -8.63 -14.37
C SER A 318 20.65 -9.79 -13.37
N LYS A 319 19.79 -9.70 -12.34
CA LYS A 319 19.60 -10.78 -11.36
C LYS A 319 18.92 -12.01 -11.96
N VAL A 320 17.93 -11.83 -12.83
CA VAL A 320 17.27 -12.94 -13.54
C VAL A 320 18.24 -13.65 -14.48
N GLU A 321 19.08 -12.90 -15.20
CA GLU A 321 20.10 -13.47 -16.08
C GLU A 321 21.16 -14.25 -15.30
N GLU A 322 21.62 -13.72 -14.16
CA GLU A 322 22.53 -14.39 -13.23
C GLU A 322 21.93 -15.73 -12.74
N LEU A 323 20.67 -15.72 -12.29
CA LEU A 323 19.93 -16.92 -11.89
C LEU A 323 19.80 -17.94 -13.03
N ALA A 324 19.49 -17.49 -14.24
CA ALA A 324 19.34 -18.37 -15.41
C ALA A 324 20.66 -19.04 -15.82
N ARG A 325 21.78 -18.31 -15.73
CA ARG A 325 23.12 -18.84 -16.03
C ARG A 325 23.53 -19.90 -15.01
N TYR A 326 23.41 -19.62 -13.72
CA TYR A 326 23.72 -20.59 -12.67
C TYR A 326 22.86 -21.84 -12.75
N ARG A 327 21.55 -21.66 -13.02
CA ARG A 327 20.63 -22.78 -13.26
C ARG A 327 21.16 -23.68 -14.38
N SER A 328 21.61 -23.09 -15.49
CA SER A 328 22.10 -23.84 -16.66
C SER A 328 23.44 -24.54 -16.42
N GLU A 329 24.41 -23.86 -15.78
CA GLU A 329 25.71 -24.45 -15.43
C GLU A 329 25.56 -25.58 -14.39
N PHE A 330 24.68 -25.39 -13.41
CA PHE A 330 24.34 -26.38 -12.39
C PHE A 330 23.66 -27.61 -13.01
N PHE A 331 22.63 -27.43 -13.85
CA PHE A 331 21.95 -28.53 -14.54
C PHE A 331 22.89 -29.29 -15.48
N GLY A 332 23.81 -28.61 -16.15
CA GLY A 332 24.85 -29.25 -16.95
C GLY A 332 25.67 -30.23 -16.13
N ARG A 333 26.25 -29.78 -15.02
CA ARG A 333 27.06 -30.63 -14.12
C ARG A 333 26.26 -31.80 -13.53
N MET A 334 25.02 -31.54 -13.13
CA MET A 334 24.14 -32.56 -12.56
C MET A 334 23.72 -33.61 -13.61
N ARG A 335 23.40 -33.18 -14.83
CA ARG A 335 23.12 -34.08 -15.95
C ARG A 335 24.33 -34.94 -16.27
N ASP A 336 25.51 -34.34 -16.37
CA ASP A 336 26.74 -35.07 -16.70
C ASP A 336 27.05 -36.12 -15.62
N ALA A 337 26.89 -35.76 -14.34
CA ALA A 337 27.09 -36.67 -13.21
C ALA A 337 26.09 -37.84 -13.12
N LEU A 338 24.87 -37.69 -13.68
CA LEU A 338 23.78 -38.68 -13.59
C LEU A 338 23.51 -39.41 -14.90
N SER A 339 24.07 -38.94 -16.03
CA SER A 339 23.89 -39.53 -17.37
C SER A 339 24.47 -40.94 -17.51
N SER A 340 25.42 -41.33 -16.66
CA SER A 340 26.09 -42.64 -16.70
C SER A 340 25.35 -43.75 -15.95
N GLN A 341 24.17 -43.47 -15.36
CA GLN A 341 23.51 -44.39 -14.42
C GLN A 341 22.25 -45.04 -15.03
N ALA A 342 22.21 -46.36 -15.03
CA ALA A 342 21.09 -47.13 -15.57
C ALA A 342 19.81 -46.94 -14.73
N GLY A 343 18.69 -46.59 -15.38
CA GLY A 343 17.36 -46.47 -14.76
C GLY A 343 16.92 -45.05 -14.42
N ILE A 344 17.69 -44.02 -14.79
CA ILE A 344 17.33 -42.60 -14.66
C ILE A 344 16.91 -42.08 -16.04
N THR A 345 15.71 -41.49 -16.13
CA THR A 345 15.29 -40.77 -17.34
C THR A 345 15.29 -39.27 -17.05
N ILE A 346 15.96 -38.49 -17.91
CA ILE A 346 16.00 -37.03 -17.77
C ILE A 346 14.93 -36.44 -18.69
N VAL A 347 13.96 -35.74 -18.11
CA VAL A 347 12.89 -35.06 -18.85
C VAL A 347 12.92 -33.58 -18.50
N GLY A 348 13.45 -32.76 -19.42
CA GLY A 348 13.67 -31.34 -19.17
C GLY A 348 14.67 -31.10 -18.04
N ASP A 349 14.20 -30.51 -16.94
CA ASP A 349 14.95 -30.20 -15.72
C ASP A 349 14.73 -31.21 -14.58
N ARG A 350 14.04 -32.33 -14.86
CA ARG A 350 13.61 -33.32 -13.87
C ARG A 350 14.31 -34.66 -14.04
N PHE A 351 14.72 -35.24 -12.92
CA PHE A 351 15.22 -36.62 -12.86
C PHE A 351 14.08 -37.54 -12.49
N VAL A 352 13.74 -38.44 -13.41
CA VAL A 352 12.62 -39.36 -13.25
C VAL A 352 13.14 -40.73 -12.87
N PHE A 353 12.70 -41.22 -11.71
CA PHE A 353 12.96 -42.55 -11.20
C PHE A 353 11.68 -43.37 -11.21
N GLN A 354 11.70 -44.56 -11.79
CA GLN A 354 10.55 -45.47 -11.73
C GLN A 354 10.34 -45.93 -10.29
N SER A 355 9.11 -45.86 -9.77
CA SER A 355 8.84 -46.18 -8.38
C SER A 355 9.17 -47.63 -8.02
N GLU A 356 9.13 -48.57 -8.97
CA GLU A 356 9.40 -50.00 -8.71
C GLU A 356 10.86 -50.29 -8.40
N VAL A 357 11.75 -49.41 -8.88
CA VAL A 357 13.18 -49.46 -8.61
C VAL A 357 13.49 -48.99 -7.20
N LEU A 358 12.67 -48.06 -6.67
CA LEU A 358 12.87 -47.45 -5.36
C LEU A 358 12.05 -48.12 -4.26
N PHE A 359 10.86 -48.63 -4.58
CA PHE A 359 9.85 -49.09 -3.63
C PHE A 359 9.22 -50.41 -4.08
N ASP A 360 8.65 -51.13 -3.11
CA ASP A 360 7.72 -52.22 -3.41
C ASP A 360 6.34 -51.70 -3.82
N LYS A 361 5.54 -52.60 -4.43
CA LYS A 361 4.14 -52.29 -4.75
C LYS A 361 3.40 -51.91 -3.47
N ALA A 362 2.62 -50.83 -3.53
CA ALA A 362 1.87 -50.28 -2.40
C ALA A 362 2.70 -49.97 -1.13
N SER A 363 4.02 -49.82 -1.26
CA SER A 363 4.92 -49.45 -0.16
C SER A 363 5.53 -48.07 -0.41
N ALA A 364 5.83 -47.36 0.68
CA ALA A 364 6.61 -46.14 0.69
C ALA A 364 8.00 -46.33 1.32
N ILE A 365 8.38 -47.57 1.65
CA ILE A 365 9.69 -47.88 2.25
C ILE A 365 10.71 -48.11 1.12
N LEU A 366 11.85 -47.42 1.19
CA LEU A 366 12.93 -47.58 0.22
C LEU A 366 13.53 -48.98 0.27
N LYS A 367 13.67 -49.58 -0.91
CA LYS A 367 14.40 -50.84 -1.09
C LYS A 367 15.90 -50.66 -0.92
N PRO A 368 16.67 -51.73 -0.62
CA PRO A 368 18.12 -51.69 -0.62
C PRO A 368 18.70 -51.09 -1.92
N GLU A 369 18.17 -51.48 -3.08
CA GLU A 369 18.60 -50.96 -4.38
C GLU A 369 18.25 -49.47 -4.57
N GLY A 370 17.12 -49.04 -3.98
CA GLY A 370 16.71 -47.64 -3.98
C GLY A 370 17.61 -46.78 -3.10
N VAL A 371 17.97 -47.29 -1.92
CA VAL A 371 18.91 -46.64 -0.99
C VAL A 371 20.26 -46.40 -1.64
N VAL A 372 20.83 -47.39 -2.34
CA VAL A 372 22.11 -47.23 -3.05
C VAL A 372 22.04 -46.09 -4.07
N ARG A 373 21.01 -46.08 -4.92
CA ARG A 373 20.86 -45.03 -5.96
C ARG A 373 20.65 -43.64 -5.36
N MET A 374 19.84 -43.54 -4.32
CA MET A 374 19.59 -42.25 -3.65
C MET A 374 20.84 -41.77 -2.90
N THR A 375 21.68 -42.68 -2.39
CA THR A 375 22.97 -42.31 -1.77
C THR A 375 23.91 -41.68 -2.78
N GLU A 376 24.06 -42.29 -3.97
CA GLU A 376 24.88 -41.75 -5.05
C GLU A 376 24.40 -40.37 -5.47
N LEU A 377 23.08 -40.20 -5.65
CA LEU A 377 22.48 -38.91 -5.96
C LEU A 377 22.70 -37.88 -4.86
N ALA A 378 22.56 -38.26 -3.58
CA ALA A 378 22.77 -37.36 -2.45
C ALA A 378 24.22 -36.86 -2.37
N LEU A 379 25.20 -37.71 -2.66
CA LEU A 379 26.61 -37.33 -2.72
C LEU A 379 26.86 -36.28 -3.80
N ARG A 380 26.36 -36.53 -5.02
CA ARG A 380 26.47 -35.57 -6.14
C ARG A 380 25.77 -34.26 -5.83
N LEU A 381 24.57 -34.29 -5.26
CA LEU A 381 23.83 -33.10 -4.88
C LEU A 381 24.61 -32.23 -3.88
N LYS A 382 25.29 -32.85 -2.90
CA LYS A 382 26.15 -32.13 -1.95
C LYS A 382 27.35 -31.48 -2.64
N GLU A 383 28.03 -32.18 -3.55
CA GLU A 383 29.16 -31.66 -4.31
C GLU A 383 28.76 -30.41 -5.13
N ILE A 384 27.63 -30.47 -5.81
CA ILE A 384 27.20 -29.36 -6.68
C ILE A 384 26.60 -28.21 -5.83
N ALA A 385 25.86 -28.53 -4.75
CA ALA A 385 25.30 -27.52 -3.84
C ALA A 385 26.36 -26.66 -3.15
N ALA A 386 27.56 -27.19 -2.91
CA ALA A 386 28.69 -26.44 -2.34
C ALA A 386 29.15 -25.26 -3.22
N GLY A 387 28.86 -25.31 -4.52
CA GLY A 387 29.17 -24.23 -5.47
C GLY A 387 28.09 -23.16 -5.59
N ILE A 388 26.94 -23.30 -4.89
CA ILE A 388 25.84 -22.33 -4.98
C ILE A 388 26.01 -21.25 -3.90
N PRO A 389 26.04 -19.96 -4.28
CA PRO A 389 26.07 -18.85 -3.33
C PRO A 389 24.92 -18.91 -2.30
N PRO A 390 25.19 -18.56 -1.03
CA PRO A 390 24.22 -18.69 0.06
C PRO A 390 23.00 -17.75 -0.07
N ASP A 391 23.12 -16.66 -0.83
CA ASP A 391 22.08 -15.68 -1.13
C ASP A 391 21.02 -16.19 -2.13
N ILE A 392 21.28 -17.31 -2.79
CA ILE A 392 20.32 -17.95 -3.69
C ILE A 392 19.43 -18.92 -2.92
N ASN A 393 18.13 -18.63 -2.89
CA ASN A 393 17.09 -19.44 -2.23
C ASN A 393 16.62 -20.64 -3.08
N TRP A 394 17.55 -21.49 -3.54
CA TRP A 394 17.23 -22.76 -4.19
C TRP A 394 16.62 -23.79 -3.22
N VAL A 395 15.80 -24.69 -3.74
CA VAL A 395 15.23 -25.85 -3.04
C VAL A 395 15.19 -27.06 -3.98
N LEU A 396 15.41 -28.25 -3.42
CA LEU A 396 15.26 -29.55 -4.06
C LEU A 396 13.85 -30.07 -3.78
N GLN A 397 13.03 -30.11 -4.83
CA GLN A 397 11.67 -30.60 -4.79
C GLN A 397 11.62 -32.06 -5.28
N VAL A 398 11.00 -32.92 -4.48
CA VAL A 398 10.75 -34.33 -4.76
C VAL A 398 9.26 -34.53 -4.94
N ASP A 399 8.85 -34.92 -6.13
CA ASP A 399 7.47 -35.07 -6.55
C ASP A 399 7.14 -36.56 -6.73
N GLY A 400 6.18 -37.07 -5.97
CA GLY A 400 5.69 -38.44 -6.06
C GLY A 400 4.46 -38.56 -6.94
N TYR A 401 4.40 -39.60 -7.78
CA TYR A 401 3.27 -39.89 -8.67
C TYR A 401 2.86 -41.37 -8.61
N THR A 402 1.58 -41.63 -8.81
CA THR A 402 1.02 -42.98 -8.99
C THR A 402 0.49 -43.16 -10.40
N ASP A 403 0.08 -44.38 -10.73
CA ASP A 403 -0.78 -44.61 -11.90
C ASP A 403 -2.26 -44.32 -11.55
N SER A 404 -3.13 -44.54 -12.55
CA SER A 404 -4.57 -44.32 -12.45
C SER A 404 -5.33 -45.42 -11.70
N VAL A 405 -4.67 -46.49 -11.25
CA VAL A 405 -5.33 -47.56 -10.49
C VAL A 405 -5.53 -47.07 -9.06
N PRO A 406 -6.77 -47.03 -8.54
CA PRO A 406 -7.01 -46.61 -7.17
C PRO A 406 -6.38 -47.58 -6.15
N ILE A 407 -5.67 -47.05 -5.16
CA ILE A 407 -5.27 -47.78 -3.95
C ILE A 407 -6.22 -47.42 -2.80
N SER A 408 -6.56 -48.39 -1.98
CA SER A 408 -7.34 -48.21 -0.75
C SER A 408 -6.88 -49.22 0.29
N THR A 409 -5.81 -48.88 1.00
CA THR A 409 -5.26 -49.68 2.10
C THR A 409 -5.37 -48.89 3.42
N PRO A 410 -5.32 -49.55 4.59
CA PRO A 410 -5.30 -48.84 5.87
C PRO A 410 -4.15 -47.82 6.00
N GLN A 411 -2.99 -48.14 5.40
CA GLN A 411 -1.81 -47.27 5.43
C GLN A 411 -1.86 -46.16 4.37
N PHE A 412 -2.44 -46.43 3.21
CA PHE A 412 -2.59 -45.48 2.10
C PHE A 412 -4.05 -45.53 1.60
N PRO A 413 -4.94 -44.69 2.17
CA PRO A 413 -6.36 -44.65 1.80
C PRO A 413 -6.61 -44.20 0.36
N SER A 414 -5.70 -43.42 -0.23
CA SER A 414 -5.75 -43.04 -1.64
C SER A 414 -4.36 -42.90 -2.26
N ASN A 415 -4.35 -42.65 -3.57
CA ASN A 415 -3.13 -42.38 -4.33
C ASN A 415 -2.43 -41.09 -3.88
N TRP A 416 -3.15 -40.16 -3.24
CA TRP A 416 -2.54 -38.97 -2.63
C TRP A 416 -1.61 -39.34 -1.49
N GLU A 417 -2.07 -40.16 -0.54
CA GLU A 417 -1.27 -40.57 0.61
C GLU A 417 -0.07 -41.42 0.17
N LEU A 418 -0.25 -42.33 -0.80
CA LEU A 418 0.87 -43.14 -1.30
C LEU A 418 1.93 -42.27 -2.01
N SER A 419 1.51 -41.35 -2.88
CA SER A 419 2.44 -40.49 -3.62
C SER A 419 3.19 -39.53 -2.70
N ALA A 420 2.48 -38.89 -1.76
CA ALA A 420 3.08 -37.99 -0.77
C ALA A 420 4.02 -38.74 0.17
N ALA A 421 3.62 -39.92 0.67
CA ALA A 421 4.45 -40.71 1.57
C ALA A 421 5.77 -41.14 0.90
N ARG A 422 5.74 -41.55 -0.37
CA ARG A 422 6.97 -41.89 -1.12
C ARG A 422 7.88 -40.68 -1.33
N ALA A 423 7.32 -39.52 -1.66
CA ALA A 423 8.09 -38.29 -1.79
C ALA A 423 8.74 -37.87 -0.46
N ILE A 424 7.98 -37.96 0.64
CA ILE A 424 8.47 -37.68 2.00
C ILE A 424 9.58 -38.65 2.38
N GLU A 425 9.47 -39.94 2.05
CA GLU A 425 10.53 -40.91 2.38
C GLU A 425 11.84 -40.56 1.69
N VAL A 426 11.80 -40.18 0.41
CA VAL A 426 12.99 -39.75 -0.33
C VAL A 426 13.57 -38.45 0.25
N VAL A 427 12.72 -37.50 0.66
CA VAL A 427 13.18 -36.28 1.35
C VAL A 427 13.85 -36.60 2.68
N LYS A 428 13.24 -37.45 3.52
CA LYS A 428 13.84 -37.91 4.79
C LYS A 428 15.17 -38.61 4.57
N PHE A 429 15.25 -39.41 3.50
CA PHE A 429 16.50 -40.05 3.10
C PHE A 429 17.58 -38.99 2.79
N PHE A 430 17.27 -37.98 1.98
CA PHE A 430 18.22 -36.90 1.66
C PHE A 430 18.62 -36.06 2.86
N GLU A 431 17.70 -35.78 3.77
CA GLU A 431 17.98 -35.13 5.05
C GLU A 431 18.97 -35.97 5.87
N GLY A 432 18.75 -37.29 5.97
CA GLY A 432 19.68 -38.22 6.62
C GLY A 432 21.05 -38.30 5.95
N GLN A 433 21.14 -38.00 4.65
CA GLN A 433 22.41 -37.88 3.92
C GLN A 433 23.11 -36.52 4.08
N GLY A 434 22.52 -35.59 4.85
CA GLY A 434 23.10 -34.29 5.18
C GLY A 434 22.69 -33.13 4.26
N ILE A 435 21.64 -33.28 3.45
CA ILE A 435 21.07 -32.14 2.72
C ILE A 435 20.25 -31.29 3.70
N PRO A 436 20.45 -29.95 3.78
CA PRO A 436 19.74 -29.12 4.75
C PRO A 436 18.21 -29.20 4.58
N PRO A 437 17.43 -29.42 5.66
CA PRO A 437 15.98 -29.57 5.58
C PRO A 437 15.26 -28.36 4.95
N GLN A 438 15.81 -27.16 5.14
CA GLN A 438 15.27 -25.92 4.57
C GLN A 438 15.36 -25.85 3.04
N ARG A 439 16.18 -26.73 2.45
CA ARG A 439 16.37 -26.88 1.01
C ARG A 439 15.58 -28.07 0.44
N LEU A 440 14.75 -28.76 1.22
CA LEU A 440 14.01 -29.94 0.78
C LEU A 440 12.51 -29.68 0.77
N VAL A 441 11.83 -30.13 -0.30
CA VAL A 441 10.37 -30.06 -0.43
C VAL A 441 9.87 -31.40 -0.95
N ALA A 442 8.81 -31.94 -0.35
CA ALA A 442 8.10 -33.12 -0.85
C ALA A 442 6.70 -32.72 -1.34
N ALA A 443 6.28 -33.21 -2.50
CA ALA A 443 4.92 -33.07 -2.98
C ALA A 443 4.39 -34.42 -3.51
N GLY A 444 3.12 -34.72 -3.24
CA GLY A 444 2.42 -35.86 -3.83
C GLY A 444 1.43 -35.35 -4.88
N HIS A 445 1.38 -35.99 -6.04
CA HIS A 445 0.51 -35.61 -7.16
C HIS A 445 -0.54 -36.66 -7.51
N ALA A 446 -0.55 -37.80 -6.81
CA ALA A 446 -1.39 -38.95 -7.13
C ALA A 446 -1.29 -39.31 -8.63
N ALA A 447 -2.43 -39.60 -9.26
CA ALA A 447 -2.54 -39.95 -10.68
C ALA A 447 -2.75 -38.73 -11.62
N ASN A 448 -2.73 -37.50 -11.09
CA ASN A 448 -3.28 -36.33 -11.78
C ASN A 448 -2.35 -35.70 -12.82
N ALA A 449 -1.14 -36.23 -12.99
CA ALA A 449 -0.16 -35.79 -13.97
C ALA A 449 0.57 -37.00 -14.58
N PRO A 450 -0.11 -37.78 -15.43
CA PRO A 450 0.49 -38.93 -16.10
C PRO A 450 1.50 -38.48 -17.16
N LEU A 451 2.65 -39.15 -17.24
CA LEU A 451 3.59 -39.00 -18.36
C LEU A 451 3.07 -39.69 -19.63
N ASP A 452 2.35 -40.79 -19.45
CA ASP A 452 1.74 -41.56 -20.52
C ASP A 452 0.25 -41.76 -20.23
N PRO A 453 -0.67 -41.20 -21.04
CA PRO A 453 -2.09 -41.34 -20.82
C PRO A 453 -2.61 -42.76 -21.11
N GLY A 454 -1.78 -43.65 -21.65
CA GLY A 454 -2.12 -45.03 -21.94
C GLY A 454 -2.51 -45.84 -20.71
N THR A 455 -3.29 -46.91 -20.93
CA THR A 455 -3.79 -47.81 -19.89
C THR A 455 -3.10 -49.18 -19.89
N SER A 456 -1.97 -49.32 -20.58
CA SER A 456 -1.16 -50.55 -20.56
C SER A 456 -0.35 -50.65 -19.26
N ASP A 457 0.13 -51.86 -18.91
CA ASP A 457 1.01 -52.02 -17.74
C ASP A 457 2.31 -51.23 -17.86
N ALA A 458 2.85 -51.13 -19.08
CA ALA A 458 4.02 -50.30 -19.37
C ALA A 458 3.73 -48.80 -19.15
N ALA A 459 2.58 -48.31 -19.59
CA ALA A 459 2.15 -46.93 -19.36
C ALA A 459 1.96 -46.63 -17.87
N ARG A 460 1.30 -47.54 -17.14
CA ARG A 460 1.16 -47.44 -15.69
C ARG A 460 2.51 -47.43 -14.96
N ALA A 461 3.45 -48.30 -15.35
CA ALA A 461 4.80 -48.32 -14.78
C ALA A 461 5.55 -47.01 -14.98
N ARG A 462 5.42 -46.37 -16.15
CA ARG A 462 5.99 -45.03 -16.40
C ARG A 462 5.36 -43.93 -15.55
N ASN A 463 4.06 -44.03 -15.28
CA ASN A 463 3.36 -43.04 -14.46
C ASN A 463 3.70 -43.15 -12.97
N ARG A 464 3.96 -44.37 -12.46
CA ARG A 464 4.49 -44.63 -11.12
C ARG A 464 5.97 -44.21 -11.04
N ARG A 465 6.22 -42.97 -10.62
CA ARG A 465 7.58 -42.41 -10.59
C ARG A 465 7.79 -41.43 -9.44
N ILE A 466 9.05 -41.18 -9.15
CA ILE A 466 9.53 -40.03 -8.38
C ILE A 466 10.25 -39.09 -9.34
N GLU A 467 9.86 -37.82 -9.34
CA GLU A 467 10.59 -36.78 -10.04
C GLU A 467 11.35 -35.94 -9.02
N ILE A 468 12.61 -35.61 -9.33
CA ILE A 468 13.44 -34.74 -8.50
C ILE A 468 13.85 -33.55 -9.36
N ARG A 469 13.66 -32.33 -8.84
CA ARG A 469 14.00 -31.09 -9.54
C ARG A 469 14.48 -30.00 -8.58
N LEU A 470 15.24 -29.04 -9.09
CA LEU A 470 15.58 -27.83 -8.35
C LEU A 470 14.66 -26.68 -8.75
N THR A 471 14.16 -25.95 -7.77
CA THR A 471 13.37 -24.73 -7.97
C THR A 471 13.82 -23.63 -7.02
N SER A 472 13.40 -22.39 -7.25
CA SER A 472 13.50 -21.31 -6.27
C SER A 472 12.23 -21.29 -5.40
N ARG A 473 12.38 -20.90 -4.14
CA ARG A 473 11.25 -20.66 -3.24
C ARG A 473 10.64 -19.28 -3.45
#